data_AF-A0A3M7J6K9-F1
#
_entry.id   AF-A0A3M7J6K9-F1
#
_cell.length_a   1.000
_cell.length_b   1.000
_cell.length_c   1.000
_cell.angle_alpha   90.00
_cell.angle_beta   90.00
_cell.angle_gamma   90.00
#
_symmetry.space_group_name_H-M   'P 1'
#
loop_
_entity.id
_entity.type
_entity.pdbx_description
1 polymer ?
#
loop_
_entity_poly.entity_id
_entity_poly.type
_entity_poly.pdbx_seq_one_letter_code
_entity_poly.pdbx_strand_id
1 'polypeptide(L)'
;MNNDIVDPFPDSQISDAFRAHADSGLPYVRIQIIFHYLSLADLAPQDIPESELQILQDSSIGPQHPAYRHLPPFLSMHDAYRRLISKHQGEESSPDWQAALRRYIEAMSAPYGSLDLPIKMFNDLDTLIFHGDLKHRVNMRWETCRRVGLCRPYQTLLGITMAPTNWTIPRIRVGINIDVDWRKVPRTQLIGTVVHEMLHAYFYVHCGVAGHRDLVLGGRMDEGHGVYFYAAGRQLERRWRLTLFDPLDPTGLC
;
A
#
# COMPACT_ATOMS: atom_id res chain seq x y z
N MET A 1 0.12 7.63 46.03
CA MET A 1 -0.56 6.89 44.94
C MET A 1 -1.54 7.85 44.30
N ASN A 2 -1.15 8.49 43.20
CA ASN A 2 -2.06 9.21 42.31
C ASN A 2 -1.76 8.67 40.91
N ASN A 3 -2.66 7.82 40.41
CA ASN A 3 -2.68 7.42 39.01
C ASN A 3 -3.52 8.48 38.29
N ASP A 4 -2.85 9.51 37.78
CA ASP A 4 -3.46 10.42 36.82
C ASP A 4 -3.63 9.67 35.50
N ILE A 5 -4.81 9.06 35.33
CA ILE A 5 -5.27 8.56 34.03
C ILE A 5 -5.51 9.80 33.19
N VAL A 6 -4.57 10.10 32.31
CA VAL A 6 -4.73 11.12 31.28
C VAL A 6 -5.82 10.62 30.34
N ASP A 7 -6.96 11.33 30.29
CA ASP A 7 -8.03 11.06 29.35
C ASP A 7 -7.49 11.04 27.91
N PRO A 8 -7.83 10.04 27.08
CA PRO A 8 -7.45 10.05 25.68
C PRO A 8 -8.09 11.26 24.99
N PHE A 9 -7.25 12.01 24.26
CA PHE A 9 -7.66 13.18 23.47
C PHE A 9 -8.94 12.89 22.65
N PRO A 10 -9.88 13.84 22.54
CA PRO A 10 -11.11 13.64 21.77
C PRO A 10 -10.81 13.33 20.30
N ASP A 11 -11.31 12.17 19.84
CA ASP A 11 -11.08 11.53 18.53
C ASP A 11 -11.21 12.43 17.28
N SER A 12 -11.95 13.54 17.37
CA SER A 12 -12.21 14.44 16.24
C SER A 12 -11.01 15.30 15.86
N GLN A 13 -10.28 15.84 16.85
CA GLN A 13 -9.17 16.77 16.59
C GLN A 13 -7.97 16.08 15.93
N ILE A 14 -7.76 14.79 16.24
CA ILE A 14 -6.71 13.97 15.63
C ILE A 14 -7.06 13.73 14.15
N SER A 15 -8.28 13.26 13.85
CA SER A 15 -8.72 13.05 12.46
C SER A 15 -8.61 14.32 11.60
N ASP A 16 -8.94 15.48 12.18
CA ASP A 16 -8.88 16.76 11.46
C ASP A 16 -7.45 17.25 11.20
N ALA A 17 -6.52 17.06 12.15
CA ALA A 17 -5.10 17.38 11.95
C ALA A 17 -4.45 16.46 10.90
N PHE A 18 -4.81 15.18 10.89
CA PHE A 18 -4.39 14.21 9.89
C PHE A 18 -4.92 14.58 8.49
N ARG A 19 -6.20 14.94 8.37
CA ARG A 19 -6.80 15.40 7.10
C ARG A 19 -6.13 16.68 6.59
N ALA A 20 -5.94 17.68 7.47
CA ALA A 20 -5.27 18.92 7.11
C ALA A 20 -3.84 18.69 6.57
N HIS A 21 -3.11 17.71 7.11
CA HIS A 21 -1.80 17.33 6.59
C HIS A 21 -1.88 16.59 5.25
N ALA A 22 -2.76 15.59 5.12
CA ALA A 22 -2.94 14.86 3.85
C ALA A 22 -3.34 15.81 2.70
N ASP A 23 -4.16 16.82 2.99
CA ASP A 23 -4.57 17.83 2.03
C ASP A 23 -3.45 18.83 1.66
N SER A 24 -2.41 18.95 2.49
CA SER A 24 -1.28 19.86 2.28
C SER A 24 -0.22 19.32 1.30
N GLY A 25 -0.23 18.01 1.02
CA GLY A 25 0.77 17.36 0.16
C GLY A 25 2.19 17.34 0.73
N LEU A 26 2.37 17.70 2.00
CA LEU A 26 3.66 17.69 2.70
C LEU A 26 4.04 16.26 3.13
N PRO A 27 5.35 15.94 3.25
CA PRO A 27 5.81 14.65 3.77
C PRO A 27 5.48 14.48 5.26
N TYR A 28 5.18 13.23 5.66
CA TYR A 28 4.67 12.83 6.98
C TYR A 28 5.63 13.07 8.15
N VAL A 29 6.84 13.56 7.90
CA VAL A 29 7.83 13.89 8.94
C VAL A 29 7.24 14.81 10.02
N ARG A 30 6.23 15.62 9.70
CA ARG A 30 5.53 16.45 10.71
C ARG A 30 4.45 15.75 11.54
N ILE A 31 4.02 14.53 11.20
CA ILE A 31 3.06 13.74 12.00
C ILE A 31 3.78 12.87 13.04
N GLN A 32 5.10 12.68 12.98
CA GLN A 32 5.82 12.00 14.09
C GLN A 32 5.55 12.66 15.45
N ILE A 33 5.32 13.98 15.50
CA ILE A 33 4.94 14.69 16.73
C ILE A 33 3.54 14.29 17.23
N ILE A 34 2.62 13.91 16.34
CA ILE A 34 1.29 13.39 16.71
C ILE A 34 1.37 11.91 17.10
N PHE A 35 2.20 11.11 16.40
CA PHE A 35 2.39 9.69 16.72
C PHE A 35 3.16 9.43 18.02
N HIS A 36 4.14 10.27 18.37
CA HIS A 36 4.91 10.12 19.61
C HIS A 36 4.02 10.27 20.87
N TYR A 37 2.89 10.99 20.76
CA TYR A 37 1.89 11.11 21.83
C TYR A 37 0.82 10.00 21.83
N LEU A 38 0.72 9.18 20.77
CA LEU A 38 -0.26 8.10 20.64
C LEU A 38 0.31 6.69 20.89
N SER A 39 1.64 6.55 20.98
CA SER A 39 2.36 5.27 21.01
C SER A 39 2.67 4.71 22.42
N LEU A 40 1.88 5.04 23.45
CA LEU A 40 2.09 4.41 24.78
C LEU A 40 1.46 3.03 24.94
N ALA A 41 0.72 2.53 23.94
CA ALA A 41 0.24 1.16 23.95
C ALA A 41 -0.02 0.72 22.51
N ASP A 42 0.96 0.07 21.87
CA ASP A 42 0.73 -1.08 20.99
C ASP A 42 2.09 -1.62 20.54
N LEU A 43 2.31 -2.92 20.76
CA LEU A 43 3.46 -3.68 20.27
C LEU A 43 3.39 -3.69 18.74
N ALA A 44 4.06 -2.73 18.12
CA ALA A 44 3.97 -2.45 16.69
C ALA A 44 5.19 -3.00 15.92
N PRO A 45 5.02 -3.37 14.63
CA PRO A 45 6.16 -3.57 13.73
C PRO A 45 7.06 -2.32 13.79
N GLN A 46 8.37 -2.55 13.89
CA GLN A 46 9.39 -1.51 14.09
C GLN A 46 9.13 -0.27 13.21
N ASP A 47 9.29 0.91 13.79
CA ASP A 47 9.09 2.16 13.05
C ASP A 47 10.00 2.22 11.82
N ILE A 48 9.43 2.60 10.67
CA ILE A 48 10.19 2.83 9.45
C ILE A 48 11.21 3.95 9.74
N PRO A 49 12.50 3.77 9.38
CA PRO A 49 13.50 4.82 9.51
C PRO A 49 13.02 6.11 8.86
N GLU A 50 13.23 7.26 9.50
CA GLU A 50 12.70 8.55 9.01
C GLU A 50 13.12 8.85 7.56
N SER A 51 14.37 8.54 7.21
CA SER A 51 14.88 8.67 5.85
C SER A 51 14.14 7.80 4.84
N GLU A 52 13.80 6.57 5.21
CA GLU A 52 13.05 5.65 4.36
C GLU A 52 11.59 6.10 4.21
N LEU A 53 10.99 6.63 5.29
CA LEU A 53 9.65 7.20 5.24
C LEU A 53 9.58 8.43 4.31
N GLN A 54 10.60 9.30 4.36
CA GLN A 54 10.73 10.42 3.44
C GLN A 54 10.81 9.93 1.99
N ILE A 55 11.63 8.90 1.71
CA ILE A 55 11.76 8.33 0.37
C ILE A 55 10.45 7.72 -0.13
N LEU A 56 9.73 7.01 0.74
CA LEU A 56 8.45 6.38 0.42
C LEU A 56 7.37 7.41 0.08
N GLN A 57 7.43 8.63 0.60
CA GLN A 57 6.37 9.62 0.44
C GLN A 57 6.68 10.73 -0.55
N ASP A 58 7.96 11.02 -0.78
CA ASP A 58 8.39 12.11 -1.65
C ASP A 58 8.23 11.77 -3.15
N SER A 59 7.24 12.38 -3.80
CA SER A 59 7.03 12.23 -5.25
C SER A 59 8.10 12.88 -6.13
N SER A 60 8.98 13.72 -5.56
CA SER A 60 9.97 14.50 -6.31
C SER A 60 11.33 13.83 -6.46
N ILE A 61 11.54 12.68 -5.82
CA ILE A 61 12.79 11.90 -5.93
C ILE A 61 13.02 11.51 -7.38
N GLY A 62 14.01 12.16 -7.99
CA GLY A 62 14.44 11.94 -9.36
C GLY A 62 15.81 11.28 -9.48
N PRO A 63 16.29 11.06 -10.71
CA PRO A 63 17.54 10.32 -11.00
C PRO A 63 18.80 10.81 -10.29
N GLN A 64 18.81 12.05 -9.80
CA GLN A 64 19.94 12.63 -9.05
C GLN A 64 20.00 12.17 -7.58
N HIS A 65 18.90 11.62 -7.05
CA HIS A 65 18.82 11.20 -5.67
C HIS A 65 19.38 9.78 -5.48
N PRO A 66 20.19 9.49 -4.45
CA PRO A 66 20.84 8.18 -4.29
C PRO A 66 19.86 7.02 -4.07
N ALA A 67 18.67 7.30 -3.53
CA ALA A 67 17.61 6.31 -3.39
C ALA A 67 16.74 6.16 -4.65
N TYR A 68 17.02 6.87 -5.74
CA TYR A 68 16.22 6.71 -6.95
C TYR A 68 16.51 5.36 -7.61
N ARG A 69 15.44 4.65 -7.97
CA ARG A 69 15.56 3.36 -8.65
C ARG A 69 14.81 3.39 -9.98
N HIS A 70 15.52 3.08 -11.06
CA HIS A 70 14.95 3.02 -12.40
C HIS A 70 13.94 1.87 -12.53
N LEU A 71 12.90 2.10 -13.35
CA LEU A 71 12.01 1.02 -13.80
C LEU A 71 12.83 -0.05 -14.54
N PRO A 72 12.51 -1.34 -14.34
CA PRO A 72 13.16 -2.42 -15.08
C PRO A 72 12.73 -2.41 -16.56
N PRO A 73 13.40 -3.19 -17.43
CA PRO A 73 12.90 -3.47 -18.77
C PRO A 73 11.48 -4.04 -18.72
N PHE A 74 10.61 -3.54 -19.61
CA PHE A 74 9.20 -3.92 -19.58
C PHE A 74 8.96 -5.36 -20.04
N LEU A 75 8.00 -6.00 -19.39
CA LEU A 75 7.48 -7.34 -19.61
C LEU A 75 6.04 -7.26 -20.12
N SER A 76 5.57 -8.33 -20.77
CA SER A 76 4.14 -8.52 -20.99
C SER A 76 3.41 -8.76 -19.65
N MET A 77 2.10 -8.47 -19.58
CA MET A 77 1.29 -8.78 -18.39
C MET A 77 1.38 -10.26 -17.99
N HIS A 78 1.40 -11.15 -18.98
CA HIS A 78 1.56 -12.60 -18.77
C HIS A 78 2.91 -12.92 -18.10
N ASP A 79 4.01 -12.35 -18.58
CA ASP A 79 5.34 -12.66 -18.04
C ASP A 79 5.56 -12.03 -16.66
N ALA A 80 5.03 -10.82 -16.45
CA ALA A 80 5.00 -10.19 -15.13
C ALA A 80 4.18 -11.04 -14.13
N TYR A 81 3.00 -11.51 -14.52
CA TYR A 81 2.19 -12.44 -13.72
C TYR A 81 2.96 -13.73 -13.40
N ARG A 82 3.57 -14.37 -14.40
CA ARG A 82 4.35 -15.60 -14.18
C ARG A 82 5.51 -15.38 -13.24
N ARG A 83 6.20 -14.25 -13.36
CA ARG A 83 7.31 -13.88 -12.47
C ARG A 83 6.82 -13.70 -11.05
N LEU A 84 5.75 -12.93 -10.83
CA LEU A 84 5.17 -12.68 -9.51
C LEU A 84 4.77 -13.96 -8.77
N ILE A 85 4.15 -14.91 -9.48
CA ILE A 85 3.67 -16.16 -8.87
C ILE A 85 4.74 -17.26 -8.83
N SER A 86 5.85 -17.09 -9.56
CA SER A 86 6.93 -18.07 -9.57
C SER A 86 7.59 -18.11 -8.19
N LYS A 87 7.70 -19.32 -7.62
CA LYS A 87 8.28 -19.50 -6.30
C LYS A 87 9.81 -19.38 -6.38
N HIS A 88 10.36 -18.25 -5.96
CA HIS A 88 11.79 -18.11 -5.73
C HIS A 88 12.16 -18.67 -4.34
N GLN A 89 12.30 -20.00 -4.25
CA GLN A 89 12.65 -20.71 -3.00
C GLN A 89 13.94 -20.18 -2.33
N GLY A 90 14.87 -19.63 -3.11
CA GLY A 90 16.10 -19.03 -2.57
C GLY A 90 15.85 -17.73 -1.78
N GLU A 91 14.91 -16.90 -2.21
CA GLU A 91 14.66 -15.59 -1.60
C GLU A 91 13.92 -15.69 -0.27
N GLU A 92 13.01 -16.67 -0.15
CA GLU A 92 12.24 -16.94 1.08
C GLU A 92 13.14 -17.38 2.26
N SER A 93 14.40 -17.72 2.00
CA SER A 93 15.39 -18.09 3.02
C SER A 93 16.32 -16.95 3.43
N SER A 94 16.24 -15.79 2.78
CA SER A 94 17.10 -14.66 3.10
C SER A 94 16.79 -14.07 4.50
N PRO A 95 17.79 -13.52 5.21
CA PRO A 95 17.58 -12.89 6.52
C PRO A 95 16.53 -11.78 6.48
N ASP A 96 16.53 -10.97 5.43
CA ASP A 96 15.59 -9.86 5.25
C ASP A 96 14.16 -10.34 5.05
N TRP A 97 13.96 -11.37 4.22
CA TRP A 97 12.65 -11.98 4.03
C TRP A 97 12.14 -12.61 5.32
N GLN A 98 13.00 -13.31 6.07
CA GLN A 98 12.62 -13.89 7.36
C GLN A 98 12.29 -12.83 8.41
N ALA A 99 12.98 -11.69 8.40
CA ALA A 99 12.67 -10.56 9.27
C ALA A 99 11.32 -9.91 8.90
N ALA A 100 11.07 -9.69 7.61
CA ALA A 100 9.80 -9.18 7.11
C ALA A 100 8.65 -10.14 7.44
N LEU A 101 8.86 -11.46 7.32
CA LEU A 101 7.84 -12.47 7.64
C LEU A 101 7.47 -12.42 9.13
N ARG A 102 8.46 -12.30 10.03
CA ARG A 102 8.19 -12.19 11.48
C ARG A 102 7.34 -10.95 11.78
N ARG A 103 7.70 -9.79 11.23
CA ARG A 103 6.93 -8.54 11.39
C ARG A 103 5.53 -8.64 10.77
N TYR A 104 5.39 -9.30 9.62
CA TYR A 104 4.08 -9.58 9.03
C TYR A 104 3.21 -10.46 9.94
N ILE A 105 3.75 -11.56 10.47
CA ILE A 105 3.01 -12.44 11.38
C ILE A 105 2.57 -11.68 12.64
N GLU A 106 3.46 -10.86 13.20
CA GLU A 106 3.14 -10.00 14.35
C GLU A 106 2.04 -8.99 14.01
N ALA A 107 2.16 -8.27 12.89
CA ALA A 107 1.16 -7.31 12.43
C ALA A 107 -0.22 -7.95 12.19
N MET A 108 -0.25 -9.20 11.71
CA MET A 108 -1.47 -9.95 11.44
C MET A 108 -2.10 -10.58 12.69
N SER A 109 -1.46 -10.50 13.87
CA SER A 109 -2.01 -11.04 15.13
C SER A 109 -3.18 -10.20 15.66
N ALA A 110 -3.26 -8.93 15.28
CA ALA A 110 -4.35 -8.03 15.67
C ALA A 110 -5.58 -8.19 14.75
N PRO A 111 -6.81 -8.15 15.28
CA PRO A 111 -8.04 -8.40 14.51
C PRO A 111 -8.43 -7.26 13.56
N TYR A 112 -8.16 -6.02 13.94
CA TYR A 112 -8.52 -4.81 13.20
C TYR A 112 -7.30 -4.00 12.84
N GLY A 113 -7.42 -3.11 11.86
CA GLY A 113 -6.38 -2.22 11.38
C GLY A 113 -5.90 -1.13 12.35
N SER A 114 -4.87 -0.39 11.94
CA SER A 114 -4.43 0.85 12.58
C SER A 114 -4.07 1.87 11.50
N LEU A 115 -4.06 3.15 11.86
CA LEU A 115 -3.83 4.26 10.91
C LEU A 115 -2.40 4.32 10.38
N ASP A 116 -1.42 3.71 11.02
CA ASP A 116 -0.02 3.74 10.60
C ASP A 116 0.40 2.46 9.85
N LEU A 117 -0.33 1.36 10.03
CA LEU A 117 0.09 0.05 9.53
C LEU A 117 0.31 0.02 8.00
N PRO A 118 -0.56 0.61 7.15
CA PRO A 118 -0.34 0.58 5.71
C PRO A 118 1.04 1.07 5.28
N ILE A 119 1.47 2.19 5.87
CA ILE A 119 2.79 2.77 5.58
C ILE A 119 3.89 1.88 6.15
N LYS A 120 3.77 1.45 7.42
CA LYS A 120 4.77 0.60 8.09
C LYS A 120 5.04 -0.71 7.37
N MET A 121 4.00 -1.31 6.80
CA MET A 121 4.10 -2.62 6.16
C MET A 121 4.55 -2.58 4.71
N PHE A 122 4.63 -1.41 4.05
CA PHE A 122 4.91 -1.33 2.61
C PHE A 122 6.19 -2.09 2.21
N ASN A 123 7.32 -1.81 2.88
CA ASN A 123 8.60 -2.44 2.54
C ASN A 123 8.64 -3.94 2.88
N ASP A 124 7.95 -4.35 3.95
CA ASP A 124 7.85 -5.77 4.32
C ASP A 124 7.00 -6.53 3.30
N LEU A 125 5.86 -5.97 2.89
CA LEU A 125 5.01 -6.54 1.84
C LEU A 125 5.74 -6.59 0.49
N ASP A 126 6.51 -5.57 0.15
CA ASP A 126 7.34 -5.56 -1.06
C ASP A 126 8.39 -6.68 -1.00
N THR A 127 9.07 -6.84 0.12
CA THR A 127 10.06 -7.92 0.33
C THR A 127 9.40 -9.30 0.24
N LEU A 128 8.23 -9.47 0.83
CA LEU A 128 7.56 -10.77 0.95
C LEU A 128 6.83 -11.21 -0.34
N ILE A 129 6.20 -10.27 -1.03
CA ILE A 129 5.25 -10.53 -2.12
C ILE A 129 5.79 -10.12 -3.47
N PHE A 130 6.48 -8.98 -3.53
CA PHE A 130 6.89 -8.36 -4.80
C PHE A 130 8.41 -8.41 -5.00
N HIS A 131 9.11 -9.19 -4.18
CA HIS A 131 10.55 -9.46 -4.30
C HIS A 131 11.41 -8.20 -4.28
N GLY A 132 10.97 -7.20 -3.52
CA GLY A 132 11.65 -5.93 -3.42
C GLY A 132 11.58 -5.10 -4.70
N ASP A 133 10.64 -5.32 -5.62
CA ASP A 133 10.58 -4.58 -6.89
C ASP A 133 9.89 -3.21 -6.77
N LEU A 134 9.15 -2.94 -5.71
CA LEU A 134 8.38 -1.70 -5.56
C LEU A 134 9.13 -0.63 -4.77
N LYS A 135 9.93 -1.04 -3.79
CA LYS A 135 10.74 -0.15 -2.95
C LYS A 135 11.56 0.79 -3.82
N HIS A 136 11.43 2.09 -3.51
CA HIS A 136 12.06 3.22 -4.19
C HIS A 136 11.62 3.49 -5.65
N ARG A 137 10.70 2.68 -6.21
CA ARG A 137 10.02 2.97 -7.49
C ARG A 137 8.61 3.50 -7.30
N VAL A 138 7.97 3.05 -6.24
CA VAL A 138 6.63 3.45 -5.83
C VAL A 138 6.75 4.47 -4.70
N ASN A 139 5.85 5.45 -4.66
CA ASN A 139 5.60 6.24 -3.47
C ASN A 139 4.20 5.93 -2.91
N MET A 140 4.09 5.86 -1.59
CA MET A 140 2.85 5.55 -0.89
C MET A 140 2.54 6.67 0.08
N ARG A 141 1.33 7.23 0.03
CA ARG A 141 0.91 8.29 0.93
C ARG A 141 -0.55 8.19 1.34
N TRP A 142 -0.89 8.83 2.44
CA TRP A 142 -2.27 9.11 2.81
C TRP A 142 -2.84 10.18 1.88
N GLU A 143 -4.05 9.97 1.39
CA GLU A 143 -4.76 10.95 0.58
C GLU A 143 -6.27 10.82 0.78
N THR A 144 -6.99 11.93 0.66
CA THR A 144 -8.46 11.91 0.57
C THR A 144 -8.90 11.45 -0.82
N CYS A 145 -9.43 10.23 -0.92
CA CYS A 145 -9.84 9.65 -2.20
C CYS A 145 -11.08 10.34 -2.83
N ARG A 146 -11.84 11.13 -2.05
CA ARG A 146 -12.94 11.97 -2.58
C ARG A 146 -12.49 12.94 -3.68
N ARG A 147 -11.20 13.28 -3.72
CA ARG A 147 -10.60 14.21 -4.70
C ARG A 147 -10.32 13.58 -6.07
N VAL A 148 -10.45 12.26 -6.23
CA VAL A 148 -10.04 11.57 -7.47
C VAL A 148 -11.17 11.43 -8.50
N GLY A 149 -12.39 11.87 -8.19
CA GLY A 149 -13.50 11.90 -9.17
C GLY A 149 -13.99 10.53 -9.64
N LEU A 150 -13.47 9.44 -9.07
CA LEU A 150 -13.83 8.04 -9.38
C LEU A 150 -14.86 7.46 -8.41
N CYS A 151 -15.23 8.18 -7.34
CA CYS A 151 -16.23 7.69 -6.40
C CYS A 151 -17.60 7.67 -7.06
N ARG A 152 -18.20 6.48 -7.23
CA ARG A 152 -19.65 6.36 -7.35
C ARG A 152 -20.27 6.99 -6.10
N PRO A 153 -21.42 7.71 -6.21
CA PRO A 153 -22.12 8.15 -5.02
C PRO A 153 -22.36 6.92 -4.13
N TYR A 154 -22.00 7.03 -2.85
CA TYR A 154 -22.16 5.99 -1.81
C TYR A 154 -21.09 4.89 -1.69
N GLN A 155 -20.01 4.89 -2.49
CA GLN A 155 -18.89 3.96 -2.28
C GLN A 155 -17.64 4.68 -1.75
N THR A 156 -17.08 4.15 -0.65
CA THR A 156 -15.83 4.66 -0.08
C THR A 156 -14.67 3.90 -0.71
N LEU A 157 -13.93 4.57 -1.60
CA LEU A 157 -12.69 4.03 -2.15
C LEU A 157 -11.68 3.82 -1.02
N LEU A 158 -11.11 2.62 -0.88
CA LEU A 158 -10.17 2.31 0.21
C LEU A 158 -8.73 2.71 -0.13
N GLY A 159 -8.36 2.61 -1.41
CA GLY A 159 -7.05 2.97 -1.93
C GLY A 159 -7.12 3.26 -3.43
N ILE A 160 -6.03 3.79 -3.97
CA ILE A 160 -5.88 4.01 -5.40
C ILE A 160 -4.42 3.94 -5.82
N THR A 161 -4.18 3.39 -7.01
CA THR A 161 -2.89 3.45 -7.67
C THR A 161 -2.98 4.29 -8.93
N MET A 162 -2.05 5.23 -9.07
CA MET A 162 -1.94 6.10 -10.22
C MET A 162 -0.62 5.86 -10.94
N ALA A 163 -0.73 5.74 -12.26
CA ALA A 163 0.40 5.80 -13.16
C ALA A 163 1.25 7.07 -12.92
N PRO A 164 2.55 7.04 -13.27
CA PRO A 164 3.37 8.24 -13.18
C PRO A 164 2.79 9.36 -14.05
N THR A 165 2.57 10.53 -13.44
CA THR A 165 2.10 11.73 -14.15
C THR A 165 3.25 12.48 -14.81
N ASN A 166 4.48 12.28 -14.34
CA ASN A 166 5.69 12.81 -14.92
C ASN A 166 6.55 11.68 -15.54
N TRP A 167 6.62 11.66 -16.86
CA TRP A 167 7.40 10.68 -17.61
C TRP A 167 8.91 10.91 -17.57
N THR A 168 9.37 12.09 -17.12
CA THR A 168 10.80 12.34 -16.88
C THR A 168 11.29 11.72 -15.57
N ILE A 169 10.39 11.46 -14.62
CA ILE A 169 10.68 10.85 -13.32
C ILE A 169 9.50 9.93 -12.96
N PRO A 170 9.43 8.73 -13.57
CA PRO A 170 8.24 7.90 -13.43
C PRO A 170 8.22 7.22 -12.05
N ARG A 171 7.63 7.88 -11.06
CA ARG A 171 7.25 7.25 -9.78
C ARG A 171 5.76 6.91 -9.80
N ILE A 172 5.48 5.65 -9.53
CA ILE A 172 4.10 5.15 -9.43
C ILE A 172 3.58 5.48 -8.05
N ARG A 173 2.32 5.92 -7.98
CA ARG A 173 1.78 6.48 -6.76
C ARG A 173 0.64 5.66 -6.21
N VAL A 174 0.80 5.22 -4.97
CA VAL A 174 -0.26 4.58 -4.18
C VAL A 174 -0.80 5.58 -3.16
N GLY A 175 -2.10 5.83 -3.20
CA GLY A 175 -2.85 6.57 -2.21
C GLY A 175 -3.68 5.64 -1.35
N ILE A 176 -3.57 5.72 -0.03
CA ILE A 176 -4.49 5.05 0.90
C ILE A 176 -5.45 6.10 1.47
N ASN A 177 -6.74 5.76 1.50
CA ASN A 177 -7.77 6.72 1.89
C ASN A 177 -7.66 7.08 3.37
N ILE A 178 -7.41 8.35 3.67
CA ILE A 178 -7.35 8.85 5.05
C ILE A 178 -8.74 9.02 5.69
N ASP A 179 -9.79 9.10 4.88
CA ASP A 179 -11.17 9.29 5.38
C ASP A 179 -11.78 7.99 5.94
N VAL A 180 -11.11 6.85 5.76
CA VAL A 180 -11.54 5.55 6.29
C VAL A 180 -11.07 5.40 7.73
N ASP A 181 -11.98 5.02 8.62
CA ASP A 181 -11.62 4.63 9.99
C ASP A 181 -11.07 3.19 10.00
N TRP A 182 -9.79 3.06 9.65
CA TRP A 182 -9.08 1.78 9.52
C TRP A 182 -9.09 0.91 10.77
N ARG A 183 -9.33 1.50 11.94
CA ARG A 183 -9.50 0.80 13.23
C ARG A 183 -10.75 -0.08 13.27
N LYS A 184 -11.73 0.17 12.38
CA LYS A 184 -12.95 -0.63 12.24
C LYS A 184 -12.90 -1.63 11.08
N VAL A 185 -11.84 -1.58 10.27
CA VAL A 185 -11.66 -2.47 9.13
C VAL A 185 -10.92 -3.73 9.58
N PRO A 186 -11.37 -4.94 9.20
CA PRO A 186 -10.62 -6.16 9.46
C PRO A 186 -9.17 -6.05 8.99
N ARG A 187 -8.20 -6.51 9.79
CA ARG A 187 -6.77 -6.40 9.47
C ARG A 187 -6.43 -7.03 8.11
N THR A 188 -7.08 -8.14 7.76
CA THR A 188 -6.95 -8.83 6.47
C THR A 188 -7.43 -8.01 5.28
N GLN A 189 -8.43 -7.14 5.47
CA GLN A 189 -8.95 -6.24 4.44
C GLN A 189 -8.09 -4.97 4.34
N LEU A 190 -7.59 -4.44 5.46
CA LEU A 190 -6.64 -3.32 5.42
C LEU A 190 -5.38 -3.70 4.67
N ILE A 191 -4.72 -4.79 5.08
CA ILE A 191 -3.50 -5.25 4.42
C ILE A 191 -3.80 -5.74 3.01
N GLY A 192 -4.96 -6.37 2.80
CA GLY A 192 -5.42 -6.75 1.48
C GLY A 192 -5.59 -5.55 0.54
N THR A 193 -6.12 -4.42 1.01
CA THR A 193 -6.20 -3.17 0.24
C THR A 193 -4.79 -2.68 -0.14
N VAL A 194 -3.86 -2.67 0.81
CA VAL A 194 -2.47 -2.24 0.52
C VAL A 194 -1.84 -3.15 -0.54
N VAL A 195 -2.01 -4.47 -0.41
CA VAL A 195 -1.49 -5.43 -1.39
C VAL A 195 -2.18 -5.30 -2.75
N HIS A 196 -3.48 -5.00 -2.79
CA HIS A 196 -4.23 -4.72 -4.02
C HIS A 196 -3.61 -3.54 -4.78
N GLU A 197 -3.37 -2.43 -4.08
CA GLU A 197 -2.75 -1.25 -4.70
C GLU A 197 -1.28 -1.50 -5.09
N MET A 198 -0.53 -2.22 -4.25
CA MET A 198 0.83 -2.64 -4.59
C MET A 198 0.87 -3.56 -5.82
N LEU A 199 -0.17 -4.38 -6.05
CA LEU A 199 -0.30 -5.21 -7.23
C LEU A 199 -0.51 -4.37 -8.50
N HIS A 200 -1.34 -3.32 -8.44
CA HIS A 200 -1.43 -2.34 -9.53
C HIS A 200 -0.07 -1.72 -9.79
N ALA A 201 0.62 -1.31 -8.73
CA ALA A 201 1.93 -0.70 -8.83
C ALA A 201 2.98 -1.65 -9.44
N TYR A 202 2.94 -2.94 -9.10
CA TYR A 202 3.80 -3.97 -9.67
C TYR A 202 3.63 -4.08 -11.19
N PHE A 203 2.40 -4.13 -11.68
CA PHE A 203 2.16 -4.15 -13.12
C PHE A 203 2.55 -2.84 -13.79
N TYR A 204 2.39 -1.69 -13.16
CA TYR A 204 2.95 -0.45 -13.70
C TYR A 204 4.49 -0.47 -13.77
N VAL A 205 5.17 -1.00 -12.75
CA VAL A 205 6.64 -1.12 -12.72
C VAL A 205 7.14 -1.99 -13.86
N HIS A 206 6.50 -3.14 -14.08
CA HIS A 206 6.99 -4.14 -15.05
C HIS A 206 6.39 -4.02 -16.43
N CYS A 207 5.20 -3.47 -16.61
CA CYS A 207 4.53 -3.42 -17.93
C CYS A 207 4.43 -2.00 -18.49
N GLY A 208 4.70 -0.97 -17.66
CA GLY A 208 4.45 0.43 -18.02
C GLY A 208 2.96 0.72 -18.23
N VAL A 209 2.58 1.98 -18.44
CA VAL A 209 1.14 2.35 -18.54
C VAL A 209 0.48 1.77 -19.79
N ALA A 210 1.19 1.72 -20.92
CA ALA A 210 0.66 1.16 -22.16
C ALA A 210 0.52 -0.37 -22.09
N GLY A 211 1.48 -1.05 -21.43
CA GLY A 211 1.48 -2.51 -21.30
C GLY A 211 0.70 -3.02 -20.09
N HIS A 212 0.33 -2.16 -19.13
CA HIS A 212 -0.50 -2.51 -17.98
C HIS A 212 -1.94 -2.88 -18.37
N ARG A 213 -2.40 -2.49 -19.57
CA ARG A 213 -3.71 -2.88 -20.08
C ARG A 213 -3.81 -4.39 -20.15
N ASP A 214 -4.61 -4.96 -19.26
CA ASP A 214 -4.79 -6.40 -19.16
C ASP A 214 -5.77 -6.91 -20.21
N LEU A 215 -5.77 -8.22 -20.44
CA LEU A 215 -6.76 -8.90 -21.25
C LEU A 215 -8.12 -8.85 -20.53
N VAL A 216 -9.14 -8.32 -21.21
CA VAL A 216 -10.52 -8.26 -20.70
C VAL A 216 -11.38 -9.24 -21.49
N LEU A 217 -11.85 -10.31 -20.85
CA LEU A 217 -12.71 -11.33 -21.46
C LEU A 217 -14.20 -10.99 -21.26
N GLY A 218 -14.64 -9.81 -21.72
CA GLY A 218 -16.05 -9.40 -21.78
C GLY A 218 -16.80 -9.27 -20.44
N GLY A 219 -17.88 -8.48 -20.48
CA GLY A 219 -19.01 -8.49 -19.54
C GLY A 219 -18.84 -7.95 -18.12
N ARG A 220 -17.69 -8.13 -17.46
CA ARG A 220 -17.54 -7.82 -16.02
C ARG A 220 -16.16 -7.42 -15.51
N MET A 221 -15.11 -7.45 -16.33
CA MET A 221 -13.77 -6.98 -15.95
C MET A 221 -13.53 -5.59 -16.55
N ASP A 222 -12.92 -4.69 -15.79
CA ASP A 222 -12.40 -3.42 -16.31
C ASP A 222 -10.93 -3.54 -16.74
N GLU A 223 -10.41 -2.51 -17.41
CA GLU A 223 -9.04 -2.50 -17.96
C GLU A 223 -7.94 -2.58 -16.88
N GLY A 224 -8.25 -2.21 -15.63
CA GLY A 224 -7.35 -2.32 -14.47
C GLY A 224 -7.44 -3.67 -13.76
N HIS A 225 -8.56 -4.39 -13.87
CA HIS A 225 -8.82 -5.67 -13.19
C HIS A 225 -9.02 -6.84 -14.17
N GLY A 226 -8.23 -6.90 -15.24
CA GLY A 226 -8.32 -7.98 -16.23
C GLY A 226 -7.77 -9.33 -15.75
N VAL A 227 -7.57 -10.24 -16.70
CA VAL A 227 -7.31 -11.67 -16.44
C VAL A 227 -6.07 -11.91 -15.57
N TYR A 228 -4.94 -11.27 -15.87
CA TYR A 228 -3.68 -11.52 -15.16
C TYR A 228 -3.66 -10.86 -13.78
N PHE A 229 -4.18 -9.64 -13.67
CA PHE A 229 -4.33 -8.94 -12.41
C PHE A 229 -5.21 -9.74 -11.45
N TYR A 230 -6.40 -10.13 -11.91
CA TYR A 230 -7.33 -10.88 -11.09
C TYR A 230 -6.75 -12.24 -10.68
N ALA A 231 -6.12 -12.96 -11.61
CA ALA A 231 -5.46 -14.23 -11.31
C ALA A 231 -4.34 -14.08 -10.26
N ALA A 232 -3.51 -13.04 -10.37
CA ALA A 232 -2.48 -12.72 -9.37
C ALA A 232 -3.10 -12.46 -8.00
N GLY A 233 -4.07 -11.54 -7.92
CA GLY A 233 -4.73 -11.18 -6.67
C GLY A 233 -5.35 -12.38 -5.97
N ARG A 234 -6.05 -13.26 -6.71
CA ARG A 234 -6.65 -14.48 -6.14
C ARG A 234 -5.60 -15.47 -5.61
N GLN A 235 -4.42 -15.55 -6.23
CA GLN A 235 -3.33 -16.35 -5.69
C GLN A 235 -2.76 -15.75 -4.40
N LEU A 236 -2.59 -14.42 -4.35
CA LEU A 236 -2.11 -13.71 -3.18
C LEU A 236 -3.09 -13.84 -2.00
N GLU A 237 -4.40 -13.66 -2.23
CA GLU A 237 -5.43 -13.87 -1.19
C GLU A 237 -5.32 -15.25 -0.55
N ARG A 238 -5.19 -16.31 -1.37
CA ARG A 238 -5.08 -17.68 -0.86
C ARG A 238 -3.78 -17.90 -0.10
N ARG A 239 -2.66 -17.41 -0.63
CA ARG A 239 -1.33 -17.61 -0.03
C ARG A 239 -1.20 -16.88 1.31
N TRP A 240 -1.68 -15.64 1.37
CA TRP A 240 -1.46 -14.73 2.51
C TRP A 240 -2.68 -14.58 3.43
N ARG A 241 -3.81 -15.20 3.07
CA ARG A 241 -5.10 -15.13 3.80
C ARG A 241 -5.60 -13.68 3.93
N LEU A 242 -5.50 -12.94 2.84
CA LEU A 242 -5.92 -11.54 2.75
C LEU A 242 -7.25 -11.42 1.99
N THR A 243 -7.89 -10.26 2.11
CA THR A 243 -9.08 -9.88 1.34
C THR A 243 -8.70 -8.72 0.42
N LEU A 244 -8.36 -9.05 -0.83
CA LEU A 244 -7.94 -8.08 -1.86
C LEU A 244 -9.13 -7.62 -2.71
N PHE A 245 -10.14 -8.47 -2.85
CA PHE A 245 -11.37 -8.17 -3.58
C PHE A 245 -12.57 -8.24 -2.64
N ASP A 246 -13.60 -7.45 -2.92
CA ASP A 246 -14.84 -7.51 -2.17
C ASP A 246 -15.45 -8.93 -2.34
N PRO A 247 -15.71 -9.68 -1.26
CA PRO A 247 -16.37 -10.98 -1.35
C PRO A 247 -17.77 -10.90 -1.98
N LEU A 248 -18.43 -9.74 -1.87
CA LEU A 248 -19.75 -9.44 -2.41
C LEU A 248 -19.69 -8.92 -3.84
N ASP A 249 -18.54 -8.41 -4.27
CA ASP A 249 -18.23 -8.10 -5.66
C ASP A 249 -16.93 -8.79 -6.10
N PRO A 250 -17.00 -10.09 -6.42
CA PRO A 250 -15.84 -10.87 -6.84
C PRO A 250 -15.27 -10.42 -8.19
N THR A 251 -15.84 -9.41 -8.85
CA THR A 251 -15.30 -8.85 -10.09
C THR A 251 -14.28 -7.73 -9.84
N GLY A 252 -14.19 -7.23 -8.60
CA GLY A 252 -13.19 -6.23 -8.22
C GLY A 252 -13.41 -4.84 -8.83
N LEU A 253 -14.61 -4.57 -9.36
CA LEU A 253 -14.98 -3.27 -9.91
C LEU A 253 -15.13 -2.24 -8.78
N CYS A 254 -14.02 -1.60 -8.39
CA CYS A 254 -14.02 -0.41 -7.55
C CYS A 254 -14.69 0.79 -8.26
#